data_AF-A0A3A5K2G2-F1
#
_entry.id   AF-A0A3A5K2G2-F1
#
_cell.length_a   1.000
_cell.length_b   1.000
_cell.length_c   1.000
_cell.angle_alpha   90.00
_cell.angle_beta   90.00
_cell.angle_gamma   90.00
#
_symmetry.space_group_name_H-M   'P 1'
#
loop_
_entity.id
_entity.type
_entity.pdbx_description
1 polymer ?
#
loop_
_entity_poly.entity_id
_entity_poly.type
_entity_poly.pdbx_seq_one_letter_code
_entity_poly.pdbx_strand_id
1 'polypeptide(L)' 'MTTRGREFLERWLADNVPDLVGADVISTGRATDKLFADAQKQGIEGAEIVEETGKGSVYETILDAVVHHHGPRLAD' A
#
# COMPACT_ATOMS: atom_id res chain seq x y z
N MET A 1 12.62 -1.93 -14.64
CA MET A 1 11.81 -1.88 -13.40
C MET A 1 12.54 -0.97 -12.44
N THR A 2 11.98 0.20 -12.18
CA THR A 2 12.55 1.21 -11.29
C THR A 2 12.04 0.94 -9.88
N THR A 3 12.94 0.56 -8.96
CA THR A 3 12.67 0.19 -7.55
C THR A 3 11.89 1.24 -6.72
N ARG A 4 11.55 2.40 -7.30
CA ARG A 4 11.07 3.57 -6.57
C ARG A 4 9.62 3.45 -6.12
N GLY A 5 8.72 2.92 -6.97
CA GLY A 5 7.31 2.74 -6.62
C GLY A 5 7.13 1.66 -5.54
N ARG A 6 7.89 0.56 -5.62
CA ARG A 6 7.90 -0.50 -4.61
C ARG A 6 8.44 -0.01 -3.27
N GLU A 7 9.59 0.66 -3.27
CA GLU A 7 10.15 1.22 -2.03
C GLU A 7 9.22 2.26 -1.40
N PHE A 8 8.52 3.05 -2.21
CA PHE A 8 7.51 3.98 -1.72
C PHE A 8 6.32 3.23 -1.12
N LEU A 9 5.78 2.23 -1.84
CA LEU A 9 4.63 1.44 -1.40
C LEU A 9 4.92 0.73 -0.06
N GLU A 10 6.09 0.09 0.07
CA GLU A 10 6.50 -0.58 1.30
C GLU A 10 6.60 0.38 2.49
N ARG A 11 7.22 1.56 2.31
CA ARG A 11 7.31 2.59 3.35
C ARG A 11 5.95 3.15 3.71
N TRP A 12 5.15 3.48 2.69
CA TRP A 12 3.82 4.04 2.88
C TRP A 12 2.91 3.07 3.63
N LEU A 13 2.96 1.77 3.31
CA LEU A 13 2.23 0.74 4.04
C LEU A 13 2.72 0.63 5.49
N ALA A 14 4.04 0.63 5.75
CA ALA A 14 4.56 0.56 7.12
C ALA A 14 4.10 1.75 7.99
N ASP A 15 4.03 2.96 7.42
CA ASP A 15 3.61 4.17 8.12
C ASP A 15 2.08 4.27 8.31
N ASN A 16 1.29 3.77 7.34
CA ASN A 16 -0.16 3.99 7.32
C ASN A 16 -0.99 2.76 7.73
N VAL A 17 -0.49 1.52 7.52
CA VAL A 17 -1.25 0.31 7.86
C VAL A 17 -1.59 0.20 9.35
N PRO A 18 -0.72 0.57 10.32
CA PRO A 18 -1.09 0.57 11.73
C PRO A 18 -2.33 1.41 12.05
N ASP A 19 -2.54 2.53 11.35
CA ASP A 19 -3.74 3.38 11.47
C ASP A 19 -4.95 2.82 10.70
N LEU A 20 -4.71 1.92 9.73
CA LEU A 20 -5.74 1.26 8.94
C LEU A 20 -6.18 -0.08 9.52
N VAL A 21 -5.46 -0.63 10.51
CA VAL A 21 -5.80 -1.86 11.21
C VAL A 21 -7.13 -1.66 11.96
N GLY A 22 -8.15 -2.40 11.54
CA GLY A 22 -9.52 -2.28 12.06
C GLY A 22 -10.38 -1.26 11.33
N ALA A 23 -9.89 -0.66 10.24
CA ALA A 23 -10.68 0.23 9.40
C ALA A 23 -11.52 -0.56 8.38
N ASP A 24 -12.78 -0.18 8.19
CA ASP A 24 -13.67 -0.80 7.20
C ASP A 24 -13.18 -0.62 5.75
N VAL A 25 -13.76 -1.39 4.82
CA VAL A 25 -13.56 -1.30 3.36
C VAL A 25 -13.60 0.13 2.81
N ILE A 26 -14.45 1.00 3.39
CA ILE A 26 -14.55 2.43 3.02
C ILE A 26 -13.25 3.18 3.32
N SER A 27 -12.54 2.82 4.40
CA SER A 27 -11.24 3.38 4.74
C SER A 27 -10.14 2.88 3.82
N THR A 28 -10.22 1.64 3.33
CA THR A 28 -9.27 1.10 2.33
C THR A 28 -9.35 1.85 1.01
N GLY A 29 -10.55 2.24 0.57
CA GLY A 29 -10.73 3.10 -0.61
C GLY A 29 -10.05 4.46 -0.42
N ARG A 30 -10.29 5.13 0.72
CA ARG A 30 -9.62 6.40 1.05
C ARG A 30 -8.10 6.28 1.20
N ALA A 31 -7.63 5.15 1.72
CA ALA A 31 -6.21 4.84 1.83
C ALA A 31 -5.56 4.75 0.44
N THR A 32 -6.26 4.15 -0.52
CA THR A 32 -5.81 4.06 -1.93
C THR A 32 -5.70 5.44 -2.56
N ASP A 33 -6.70 6.31 -2.38
CA ASP A 33 -6.63 7.70 -2.87
C ASP A 33 -5.49 8.49 -2.23
N LYS A 34 -5.29 8.33 -0.91
CA LYS A 34 -4.20 8.96 -0.17
C LYS A 34 -2.84 8.49 -0.68
N LEU A 35 -2.67 7.19 -0.95
CA LEU A 35 -1.45 6.62 -1.49
C LEU A 35 -1.06 7.27 -2.82
N PHE A 36 -2.01 7.42 -3.74
CA PHE A 36 -1.74 8.09 -5.02
C PHE A 36 -1.42 9.58 -4.86
N ALA A 37 -2.10 10.27 -3.93
CA ALA A 37 -1.80 11.66 -3.64
C ALA A 37 -0.39 11.84 -3.04
N ASP A 38 0.04 10.94 -2.16
CA ASP A 38 1.37 10.98 -1.55
C ASP A 38 2.48 10.54 -2.54
N ALA A 39 2.17 9.60 -3.44
CA ALA A 39 3.04 9.23 -4.55
C ALA A 39 3.29 10.42 -5.48
N GLN A 40 2.23 11.15 -5.86
CA GLN A 40 2.34 12.34 -6.70
C GLN A 40 3.21 13.44 -6.05
N LYS A 41 3.12 13.64 -4.74
CA LYS A 41 3.99 14.58 -4.01
C LYS A 41 5.48 14.19 -4.09
N GLN A 42 5.77 12.89 -4.23
CA GLN A 42 7.13 12.37 -4.39
C GLN A 42 7.55 12.25 -5.87
N GLY A 43 6.69 12.68 -6.81
CA GLY A 43 6.95 12.57 -8.25
C GLY A 43 6.87 11.13 -8.77
N ILE A 44 6.21 10.23 -8.04
CA ILE A 44 5.96 8.85 -8.44
C ILE A 44 4.61 8.80 -9.13
N GLU A 45 4.59 8.35 -10.38
CA GLU A 45 3.33 8.18 -11.10
C GLU A 45 2.58 6.96 -10.56
N GLY A 46 1.26 7.08 -10.43
CA GLY A 46 0.42 5.95 -9.98
C GLY A 46 0.53 4.72 -10.88
N ALA A 47 0.83 4.91 -12.16
CA ALA A 47 1.10 3.83 -13.10
C ALA A 47 2.36 3.03 -12.71
N GLU A 48 3.39 3.69 -12.16
CA GLU A 48 4.63 3.05 -11.69
C GLU A 48 4.33 2.14 -10.49
N ILE A 49 3.43 2.57 -9.59
CA ILE A 49 2.99 1.76 -8.44
C ILE A 49 2.15 0.56 -8.90
N VAL A 50 1.20 0.77 -9.82
CA VAL A 50 0.35 -0.30 -10.36
C VAL A 50 1.19 -1.35 -11.10
N GLU A 51 2.15 -0.91 -11.91
CA GLU A 51 3.04 -1.80 -12.66
C GLU A 51 3.95 -2.62 -11.73
N GLU A 52 4.43 -2.01 -10.64
CA GLU A 52 5.29 -2.69 -9.65
C GLU A 52 4.54 -3.61 -8.68
N THR A 53 3.22 -3.43 -8.51
CA THR A 53 2.37 -4.30 -7.68
C THR A 53 2.26 -5.72 -8.27
N GLY A 54 2.56 -5.90 -9.56
CA GLY A 54 2.95 -7.16 -10.18
C GLY A 54 1.91 -8.29 -10.27
N LYS A 55 0.89 -8.35 -9.40
CA LYS A 55 -0.12 -9.42 -9.34
C LYS A 55 -1.51 -9.03 -8.84
N GLY A 56 -1.73 -7.78 -8.41
CA GLY A 56 -3.03 -7.31 -7.91
C GLY A 56 -3.19 -5.80 -8.05
N SER A 57 -4.40 -5.28 -7.84
CA SER A 57 -4.63 -3.85 -7.74
C SER A 57 -3.98 -3.28 -6.47
N VAL A 58 -3.60 -2.01 -6.48
CA VAL A 58 -3.08 -1.30 -5.28
C VAL A 58 -4.07 -1.41 -4.11
N TYR A 59 -5.36 -1.41 -4.42
CA TYR A 59 -6.44 -1.62 -3.46
C TYR A 59 -6.35 -3.01 -2.80
N GLU A 60 -6.16 -4.08 -3.57
CA GLU A 60 -6.00 -5.44 -3.03
C GLU A 60 -4.74 -5.55 -2.18
N THR A 61 -3.64 -4.91 -2.55
CA THR A 61 -2.41 -4.90 -1.74
C THR A 61 -2.59 -4.20 -0.40
N ILE A 62 -3.27 -3.05 -0.37
CA ILE A 62 -3.59 -2.37 0.89
C ILE A 62 -4.57 -3.22 1.70
N LEU A 63 -5.60 -3.80 1.07
CA LEU A 63 -6.57 -4.65 1.75
C LEU A 63 -5.90 -5.88 2.36
N ASP A 64 -5.03 -6.54 1.60
CA ASP A 64 -4.24 -7.68 2.03
C ASP A 64 -3.33 -7.28 3.21
N ALA A 65 -2.64 -6.13 3.13
CA ALA A 65 -1.82 -5.63 4.22
C ALA A 65 -2.63 -5.35 5.49
N VAL A 66 -3.81 -4.73 5.38
CA VAL A 66 -4.70 -4.44 6.52
C VAL A 66 -5.26 -5.72 7.13
N VAL A 67 -5.68 -6.69 6.30
CA VAL A 67 -6.21 -7.99 6.73
C VAL A 67 -5.11 -8.85 7.38
N HIS A 68 -3.90 -8.87 6.81
CA HIS A 68 -2.77 -9.65 7.30
C HIS A 68 -1.95 -8.95 8.40
N HIS A 69 -2.24 -7.69 8.74
CA HIS A 69 -1.60 -7.01 9.87
C HIS A 69 -1.95 -7.66 11.24
N HIS A 70 -2.85 -8.64 11.27
CA HIS A 70 -3.09 -9.52 12.41
C HIS A 70 -2.27 -10.84 12.40
N GLY A 71 -1.08 -10.84 11.76
CA GLY A 71 -0.01 -11.84 11.94
C GLY A 71 -0.03 -13.02 10.94
N PRO A 72 1.14 -13.65 10.66
CA PRO A 72 2.04 -14.11 11.71
C PRO A 72 3.45 -13.49 11.71
N ARG A 73 3.88 -13.20 12.94
CA ARG A 73 5.24 -13.19 13.47
C ARG A 73 6.16 -14.19 12.75
N LEU A 74 7.34 -13.72 12.37
CA LEU A 74 8.62 -14.45 12.24
C LEU A 74 8.49 -15.98 12.22
N ALA A 75 8.69 -16.58 11.05
CA ALA A 75 9.16 -17.95 10.94
C ALA A 75 10.25 -17.99 9.86
N ASP A 76 11.49 -17.97 10.36
CA ASP A 76 12.78 -18.42 9.81
C ASP A 76 13.14 -18.13 8.34
#